data_AF-A0A495IXT9-F1
#
_entry.id   AF-A0A495IXT9-F1
#
_cell.length_a   1.000
_cell.length_b   1.000
_cell.length_c   1.000
_cell.angle_alpha   90.00
_cell.angle_beta   90.00
_cell.angle_gamma   90.00
#
_symmetry.space_group_name_H-M   'P 1'
#
loop_
_entity.id
_entity.type
_entity.pdbx_description
1 polymer ?
#
loop_
_entity_poly.entity_id
_entity_poly.type
_entity_poly.pdbx_seq_one_letter_code
_entity_poly.pdbx_strand_id
1 'polypeptide(L)'
;MKRLILVCFWFFVSHSAFGQVNKIDTGGDTGYNYSSAFLDGKTLILKSLKKAIYKTYYRFWRTGQIIEIWSEDNIGYCGAITNYIYKYGRGHGGRIIFRKIEIDSSDAAKVISQFVNKSINEIPSQDKLPGWTKGMDGETITIEYSTPDTYSAKSYWEPEEQKSLEGVAINQFYTQLKFILDLQKKYKTFKSELPFGKYTIGMVNMTKYGNRMRAKGGTSLFN
;
A
#
# COMPACT_ATOMS: atom_id res chain seq x y z
N MET A 1 63.43 34.41 -25.62
CA MET A 1 62.10 34.29 -26.28
C MET A 1 61.82 32.80 -26.48
N LYS A 2 61.30 32.11 -25.46
CA LYS A 2 59.89 31.64 -25.34
C LYS A 2 59.36 30.89 -26.57
N ARG A 3 59.25 29.56 -26.46
CA ARG A 3 57.99 28.78 -26.66
C ARG A 3 58.25 27.31 -26.34
N LEU A 4 57.85 26.91 -25.13
CA LEU A 4 57.72 25.51 -24.70
C LEU A 4 56.29 25.09 -25.07
N ILE A 5 56.12 24.18 -26.03
CA ILE A 5 54.80 23.67 -26.41
C ILE A 5 54.50 22.48 -25.50
N LEU A 6 53.69 22.74 -24.47
CA LEU A 6 53.15 21.71 -23.58
C LEU A 6 51.88 21.16 -24.23
N VAL A 7 51.96 19.97 -24.83
CA VAL A 7 50.77 19.27 -25.38
C VAL A 7 50.07 18.56 -24.22
N CYS A 8 49.10 19.22 -23.60
CA CYS A 8 48.18 18.59 -22.66
C CYS A 8 47.16 17.76 -23.44
N PHE A 9 47.40 16.44 -23.53
CA PHE A 9 46.41 15.48 -23.99
C PHE A 9 45.31 15.35 -22.92
N TRP A 10 44.24 16.13 -23.07
CA TRP A 10 43.00 15.93 -22.32
C TRP A 10 42.32 14.67 -22.84
N PHE A 11 42.52 13.56 -22.14
CA PHE A 11 41.65 12.39 -22.25
C PHE A 11 40.26 12.81 -21.73
N PHE A 12 39.38 13.23 -22.65
CA PHE A 12 37.94 13.22 -22.41
C PHE A 12 37.50 11.75 -22.28
N VAL A 13 37.68 11.18 -21.09
CA VAL A 13 36.93 9.97 -20.71
C VAL A 13 35.50 10.44 -20.49
N SER A 14 34.72 10.45 -21.57
CA SER A 14 33.28 10.50 -21.52
C SER A 14 32.82 9.30 -20.69
N HIS A 15 32.64 9.54 -19.39
CA HIS A 15 31.83 8.67 -18.55
C HIS A 15 30.43 8.72 -19.13
N SER A 16 30.12 7.72 -19.96
CA SER A 16 28.74 7.30 -20.17
C SER A 16 28.22 6.92 -18.79
N ALA A 17 27.62 7.88 -18.09
CA ALA A 17 26.68 7.57 -17.03
C ALA A 17 25.56 6.79 -17.73
N PHE A 18 25.68 5.47 -17.74
CA PHE A 18 24.55 4.61 -17.97
C PHE A 18 23.54 5.02 -16.92
N GLY A 19 22.52 5.78 -17.34
CA GLY A 19 21.34 6.00 -16.52
C GLY A 19 20.83 4.60 -16.19
N GLN A 20 20.98 4.19 -14.92
CA GLN A 20 20.40 2.95 -14.45
C GLN A 20 18.90 3.04 -14.74
N VAL A 21 18.47 2.32 -15.77
CA VAL A 21 17.05 2.05 -15.97
C VAL A 21 16.71 1.11 -14.84
N ASN A 22 16.01 1.63 -13.82
CA ASN A 22 15.56 0.85 -12.67
C ASN A 22 15.03 -0.49 -13.16
N LYS A 23 15.58 -1.59 -12.63
CA LYS A 23 15.13 -2.93 -13.01
C LYS A 23 13.74 -3.11 -12.39
N ILE A 24 12.71 -2.88 -13.22
CA ILE A 24 11.31 -3.06 -12.85
C ILE A 24 11.04 -4.57 -12.96
N ASP A 25 10.93 -5.24 -11.81
CA ASP A 25 10.39 -6.59 -11.75
C ASP A 25 8.93 -6.49 -11.29
N THR A 26 8.00 -6.49 -12.25
CA THR A 26 6.55 -6.52 -11.97
C THR A 26 6.06 -7.89 -11.52
N GLY A 27 6.94 -8.86 -11.24
CA GLY A 27 6.57 -10.12 -10.61
C GLY A 27 5.68 -11.05 -11.46
N GLY A 28 5.35 -10.67 -12.70
CA GLY A 28 4.45 -11.40 -13.59
C GLY A 28 2.95 -11.11 -13.38
N ASP A 29 2.56 -10.39 -12.33
CA ASP A 29 1.15 -10.14 -12.02
C ASP A 29 0.67 -8.84 -12.69
N THR A 30 0.32 -8.93 -13.97
CA THR A 30 -0.48 -7.91 -14.66
C THR A 30 -1.97 -8.04 -14.37
N GLY A 31 -2.38 -9.00 -13.52
CA GLY A 31 -3.76 -9.50 -13.40
C GLY A 31 -4.65 -8.75 -12.41
N TYR A 32 -4.10 -8.13 -11.37
CA TYR A 32 -4.86 -7.18 -10.54
C TYR A 32 -4.46 -5.75 -10.91
N ASN A 33 -5.13 -5.23 -11.95
CA ASN A 33 -5.09 -3.86 -12.47
C ASN A 33 -4.15 -2.91 -11.71
N TYR A 34 -2.86 -2.98 -12.03
CA TYR A 34 -1.89 -1.94 -11.67
C TYR A 34 -2.44 -0.55 -12.04
N SER A 35 -3.26 -0.49 -13.08
CA SER A 35 -4.01 0.70 -13.51
C SER A 35 -5.01 1.21 -12.46
N SER A 36 -5.80 0.37 -11.78
CA SER A 36 -6.75 0.83 -10.75
C SER A 36 -6.05 1.22 -9.47
N ALA A 37 -5.07 0.43 -9.00
CA ALA A 37 -4.24 0.80 -7.85
C ALA A 37 -3.42 2.09 -8.10
N PHE A 38 -3.00 2.33 -9.36
CA PHE A 38 -2.33 3.57 -9.77
C PHE A 38 -3.29 4.77 -9.88
N LEU A 39 -4.52 4.57 -10.39
CA LEU A 39 -5.56 5.60 -10.45
C LEU A 39 -6.05 5.99 -9.04
N ASP A 40 -6.19 5.01 -8.16
CA ASP A 40 -6.48 5.21 -6.75
C ASP A 40 -5.29 5.87 -6.05
N GLY A 41 -4.06 5.47 -6.37
CA GLY A 41 -2.85 6.06 -5.82
C GLY A 41 -2.71 7.57 -6.09
N LYS A 42 -3.06 8.04 -7.28
CA LYS A 42 -3.13 9.49 -7.56
C LYS A 42 -4.20 10.18 -6.72
N THR A 43 -5.37 9.58 -6.59
CA THR A 43 -6.50 10.13 -5.82
C THR A 43 -6.22 10.13 -4.30
N LEU A 44 -5.44 9.15 -3.84
CA LEU A 44 -5.00 8.98 -2.45
C LEU A 44 -3.69 9.73 -2.14
N ILE A 45 -3.15 10.49 -3.10
CA ILE A 45 -1.93 11.29 -2.97
C ILE A 45 -0.73 10.42 -2.53
N LEU A 46 -0.62 9.23 -3.10
CA LEU A 46 0.48 8.31 -2.84
C LEU A 46 1.70 8.68 -3.67
N LYS A 47 2.89 8.57 -3.06
CA LYS A 47 4.15 8.80 -3.77
C LYS A 47 4.37 7.69 -4.82
N SER A 48 4.96 8.03 -5.96
CA SER A 48 5.40 6.98 -6.90
C SER A 48 6.62 6.27 -6.33
N LEU A 49 6.57 4.94 -6.21
CA LEU A 49 7.71 4.14 -5.77
C LEU A 49 8.71 3.87 -6.89
N LYS A 50 8.35 4.06 -8.17
CA LYS A 50 9.29 3.85 -9.29
C LYS A 50 10.48 4.81 -9.30
N LYS A 51 10.40 5.89 -8.52
CA LYS A 51 11.41 6.95 -8.36
C LYS A 51 11.68 7.20 -6.88
N ALA A 52 11.89 6.14 -6.09
CA ALA A 52 12.11 6.30 -4.66
C ALA A 52 13.39 7.11 -4.40
N ILE A 53 13.24 8.19 -3.62
CA ILE A 53 14.35 8.99 -3.09
C ILE A 53 14.94 8.32 -1.84
N TYR A 54 14.14 7.47 -1.20
CA TYR A 54 14.48 6.76 0.02
C TYR A 54 15.35 5.55 -0.26
N LYS A 55 16.22 5.21 0.70
CA LYS A 55 17.06 4.01 0.64
C LYS A 55 16.20 2.75 0.60
N THR A 56 15.12 2.73 1.38
CA THR A 56 14.07 1.72 1.28
C THR A 56 12.68 2.33 1.41
N TYR A 57 11.75 1.77 0.64
CA TYR A 57 10.33 2.10 0.72
C TYR A 57 9.50 0.83 0.60
N TYR A 58 8.57 0.65 1.52
CA TYR A 58 7.64 -0.46 1.57
C TYR A 58 6.22 0.08 1.47
N ARG A 59 5.38 -0.56 0.66
CA ARG A 59 3.94 -0.32 0.67
C ARG A 59 3.18 -1.62 0.73
N PHE A 60 2.29 -1.72 1.72
CA PHE A 60 1.40 -2.86 1.91
C PHE A 60 -0.03 -2.42 1.59
N TRP A 61 -0.63 -3.06 0.60
CA TRP A 61 -2.01 -2.84 0.20
C TRP A 61 -2.90 -3.94 0.74
N ARG A 62 -4.04 -3.51 1.27
CA ARG A 62 -5.19 -4.35 1.54
C ARG A 62 -6.46 -3.52 1.33
N THR A 63 -7.60 -4.17 1.19
CA THR A 63 -8.87 -3.47 0.91
C THR A 63 -9.18 -2.46 2.02
N GLY A 64 -9.27 -1.18 1.65
CA GLY A 64 -9.58 -0.07 2.56
C GLY A 64 -8.41 0.50 3.36
N GLN A 65 -7.23 -0.13 3.36
CA GLN A 65 -6.05 0.37 4.08
C GLN A 65 -4.76 0.19 3.28
N ILE A 66 -3.94 1.24 3.27
CA ILE A 66 -2.60 1.23 2.67
C ILE A 66 -1.62 1.63 3.74
N ILE A 67 -0.55 0.86 3.89
CA ILE A 67 0.51 1.13 4.86
C ILE A 67 1.77 1.45 4.08
N GLU A 68 2.34 2.63 4.30
CA GLU A 68 3.61 3.07 3.74
C GLU A 68 4.65 3.15 4.86
N ILE A 69 5.82 2.55 4.68
CA ILE A 69 6.96 2.67 5.59
C ILE A 69 8.21 2.95 4.76
N TRP A 70 9.02 3.92 5.17
CA TRP A 70 10.22 4.32 4.44
C TRP A 70 11.37 4.68 5.35
N SER A 71 12.58 4.61 4.81
CA SER A 71 13.82 4.95 5.51
C SER A 71 14.84 5.59 4.57
N GLU A 72 15.56 6.58 5.09
CA GLU A 72 16.67 7.23 4.38
C GLU A 72 18.01 6.50 4.62
N ASP A 73 18.15 5.75 5.72
CA ASP A 73 19.40 5.15 6.17
C ASP A 73 19.32 3.64 6.48
N ASN A 74 18.11 3.08 6.53
CA ASN A 74 17.71 1.75 7.02
C ASN A 74 17.85 1.55 8.54
N ILE A 75 18.02 2.64 9.29
CA ILE A 75 18.12 2.66 10.75
C ILE A 75 16.84 3.27 11.33
N GLY A 76 16.49 4.49 10.91
CA GLY A 76 15.25 5.16 11.27
C GLY A 76 14.13 4.87 10.28
N TYR A 77 12.94 4.55 10.78
CA TYR A 77 11.77 4.31 9.94
C TYR A 77 10.66 5.31 10.24
N CYS A 78 10.11 5.88 9.17
CA CYS A 78 8.87 6.65 9.21
C CYS A 78 7.76 5.87 8.51
N GLY A 79 6.51 6.16 8.82
CA GLY A 79 5.42 5.51 8.12
C GLY A 79 4.09 6.23 8.23
N ALA A 80 3.14 5.79 7.42
CA ALA A 80 1.78 6.28 7.44
C ALA A 80 0.78 5.19 7.03
N ILE A 81 -0.40 5.22 7.65
CA ILE A 81 -1.57 4.43 7.29
C ILE A 81 -2.55 5.33 6.55
N THR A 82 -2.96 4.96 5.34
CA THR A 82 -4.03 5.61 4.60
C THR A 82 -5.26 4.72 4.64
N ASN A 83 -6.26 5.12 5.42
CA ASN A 83 -7.58 4.50 5.40
C ASN A 83 -8.40 5.14 4.28
N TYR A 84 -9.11 4.35 3.48
CA TYR A 84 -9.92 4.89 2.38
C TYR A 84 -11.23 4.11 2.19
N ILE A 85 -12.21 4.78 1.59
CA ILE A 85 -13.50 4.21 1.24
C ILE A 85 -14.12 4.98 0.05
N TYR A 86 -14.89 4.29 -0.78
CA TYR A 86 -15.61 4.93 -1.88
C TYR A 86 -16.99 5.39 -1.40
N LYS A 87 -17.32 6.66 -1.60
CA LYS A 87 -18.66 7.19 -1.39
C LYS A 87 -19.46 7.05 -2.68
N TYR A 88 -20.62 6.40 -2.62
CA TYR A 88 -21.57 6.38 -3.73
C TYR A 88 -22.06 7.81 -4.02
N GLY A 89 -21.95 8.22 -5.28
CA GLY A 89 -22.61 9.42 -5.82
C GLY A 89 -23.96 9.09 -6.46
N ARG A 90 -24.75 10.12 -6.79
CA ARG A 90 -25.80 9.97 -7.81
C ARG A 90 -25.08 9.95 -9.18
N GLY A 91 -24.92 8.78 -9.80
CA GLY A 91 -24.22 8.59 -11.09
C GLY A 91 -22.95 7.73 -11.00
N HIS A 92 -22.36 7.40 -12.15
CA HIS A 92 -21.09 6.64 -12.25
C HIS A 92 -19.90 7.51 -11.78
N GLY A 93 -19.06 6.98 -10.88
CA GLY A 93 -17.83 7.64 -10.41
C GLY A 93 -17.89 8.11 -8.95
N GLY A 94 -17.90 7.17 -8.00
CA GLY A 94 -17.87 7.49 -6.57
C GLY A 94 -16.60 8.23 -6.15
N ARG A 95 -16.72 9.18 -5.21
CA ARG A 95 -15.59 9.93 -4.65
C ARG A 95 -14.89 9.11 -3.58
N ILE A 96 -13.56 9.06 -3.60
CA ILE A 96 -12.78 8.48 -2.50
C ILE A 96 -12.74 9.45 -1.31
N ILE A 97 -13.07 8.94 -0.13
CA ILE A 97 -12.78 9.59 1.14
C ILE A 97 -11.63 8.83 1.77
N PHE A 98 -10.61 9.54 2.23
CA PHE A 98 -9.47 8.92 2.89
C PHE A 98 -8.98 9.76 4.06
N ARG A 99 -8.21 9.11 4.95
CA ARG A 99 -7.48 9.73 6.04
C ARG A 99 -6.11 9.09 6.17
N LYS A 100 -5.08 9.92 6.24
CA LYS A 100 -3.71 9.50 6.56
C LYS A 100 -3.46 9.66 8.05
N ILE A 101 -2.79 8.68 8.65
CA ILE A 101 -2.41 8.64 10.07
C ILE A 101 -0.92 8.29 10.11
N GLU A 102 -0.11 9.07 10.81
CA GLU A 102 1.31 8.76 10.98
C GLU A 102 1.52 7.51 11.84
N ILE A 103 2.57 6.75 11.53
CA ILE A 103 2.99 5.59 12.29
C ILE A 103 4.15 6.01 13.19
N ASP A 104 4.07 5.61 14.46
CA ASP A 104 5.19 5.79 15.39
C ASP A 104 6.44 5.07 14.87
N SER A 105 7.60 5.75 14.95
CA SER A 105 8.85 5.22 14.42
C SER A 105 9.23 3.84 14.98
N SER A 106 8.91 3.56 16.27
CA SER A 106 9.19 2.28 16.89
C SER A 106 8.30 1.17 16.35
N ASP A 107 7.03 1.47 16.05
CA ASP A 107 6.12 0.50 15.45
C ASP A 107 6.46 0.26 13.97
N ALA A 108 6.86 1.29 13.24
CA ALA A 108 7.38 1.14 11.88
C ALA A 108 8.61 0.21 11.86
N ALA A 109 9.56 0.40 12.78
CA ALA A 109 10.73 -0.45 12.90
C ALA A 109 10.36 -1.91 13.26
N LYS A 110 9.40 -2.13 14.17
CA LYS A 110 8.91 -3.49 14.50
C LYS A 110 8.30 -4.19 13.28
N VAL A 111 7.51 -3.47 12.47
CA VAL A 111 6.93 -4.03 11.24
C VAL A 111 8.02 -4.46 10.27
N ILE A 112 9.02 -3.60 10.01
CA ILE A 112 10.11 -3.94 9.09
C ILE A 112 10.96 -5.08 9.62
N SER A 113 11.19 -5.15 10.94
CA SER A 113 11.85 -6.30 11.57
C SER A 113 11.10 -7.61 11.29
N GLN A 114 9.76 -7.64 11.43
CA GLN A 114 8.98 -8.85 11.08
C GLN A 114 9.05 -9.18 9.58
N PHE A 115 9.02 -8.16 8.72
CA PHE A 115 9.12 -8.33 7.28
C PHE A 115 10.47 -8.96 6.86
N VAL A 116 11.57 -8.47 7.43
CA VAL A 116 12.93 -8.96 7.17
C VAL A 116 13.14 -10.36 7.77
N ASN A 117 12.77 -10.57 9.04
CA ASN A 117 13.00 -11.84 9.74
C ASN A 117 12.25 -13.03 9.12
N LYS A 118 11.16 -12.76 8.40
CA LYS A 118 10.37 -13.77 7.68
C LYS A 118 10.74 -13.91 6.21
N SER A 119 11.77 -13.20 5.74
CA SER A 119 12.19 -13.19 4.33
C SER A 119 11.05 -12.87 3.36
N ILE A 120 10.09 -12.01 3.76
CA ILE A 120 8.89 -11.74 2.94
C ILE A 120 9.26 -11.14 1.58
N ASN A 121 10.36 -10.37 1.51
CA ASN A 121 10.85 -9.82 0.26
C ASN A 121 11.38 -10.87 -0.72
N GLU A 122 11.75 -12.06 -0.26
CA GLU A 122 12.33 -13.12 -1.08
C GLU A 122 11.25 -14.00 -1.70
N ILE A 123 10.08 -14.09 -1.07
CA ILE A 123 8.92 -14.81 -1.59
C ILE A 123 8.51 -14.21 -2.94
N PRO A 124 8.45 -14.98 -4.04
CA PRO A 124 8.03 -14.45 -5.34
C PRO A 124 6.51 -14.21 -5.38
N SER A 125 6.03 -13.45 -6.36
CA SER A 125 4.57 -13.24 -6.53
C SER A 125 3.83 -14.57 -6.70
N GLN A 126 2.55 -14.61 -6.32
CA GLN A 126 1.71 -15.82 -6.34
C GLN A 126 1.75 -16.62 -7.64
N ASP A 127 1.86 -15.97 -8.80
CA ASP A 127 1.85 -16.64 -10.11
C ASP A 127 3.10 -17.51 -10.35
N LYS A 128 4.13 -17.31 -9.53
CA LYS A 128 5.38 -18.10 -9.56
C LYS A 128 5.45 -19.11 -8.41
N LEU A 129 4.44 -19.20 -7.55
CA LEU A 129 4.39 -20.12 -6.41
C LEU A 129 3.68 -21.42 -6.80
N PRO A 130 4.37 -22.58 -6.80
CA PRO A 130 3.74 -23.85 -7.11
C PRO A 130 2.61 -24.18 -6.14
N GLY A 131 1.45 -24.55 -6.69
CA GLY A 131 0.28 -24.95 -5.89
C GLY A 131 -0.47 -23.79 -5.22
N TRP A 132 -0.14 -22.53 -5.53
CA TRP A 132 -0.94 -21.40 -5.09
C TRP A 132 -2.30 -21.41 -5.79
N THR A 133 -3.39 -21.48 -5.03
CA THR A 133 -4.75 -21.51 -5.58
C THR A 133 -5.38 -20.13 -5.49
N LYS A 134 -6.26 -19.80 -6.46
CA LYS A 134 -7.08 -18.59 -6.45
C LYS A 134 -8.56 -18.97 -6.46
N GLY A 135 -9.35 -18.33 -5.61
CA GLY A 135 -10.81 -18.43 -5.58
C GLY A 135 -11.50 -17.32 -6.38
N MET A 136 -12.83 -17.31 -6.34
CA MET A 136 -13.67 -16.29 -7.01
C MET A 136 -13.92 -15.04 -6.14
N ASP A 137 -13.83 -15.19 -4.83
CA ASP A 137 -13.99 -14.12 -3.84
C ASP A 137 -12.73 -14.04 -2.99
N GLY A 138 -12.66 -13.10 -2.05
CA GLY A 138 -11.56 -12.95 -1.12
C GLY A 138 -10.70 -11.74 -1.43
N GLU A 139 -9.61 -11.67 -0.70
CA GLU A 139 -8.76 -10.51 -0.61
C GLU A 139 -7.36 -10.77 -1.13
N THR A 140 -6.81 -9.76 -1.81
CA THR A 140 -5.42 -9.77 -2.26
C THR A 140 -4.61 -8.82 -1.40
N ILE A 141 -3.49 -9.31 -0.88
CA ILE A 141 -2.45 -8.48 -0.29
C ILE A 141 -1.43 -8.17 -1.39
N THR A 142 -1.15 -6.89 -1.62
CA THR A 142 -0.07 -6.47 -2.51
C THR A 142 1.04 -5.83 -1.69
N ILE A 143 2.27 -6.27 -1.93
CA ILE A 143 3.47 -5.74 -1.31
C ILE A 143 4.30 -5.10 -2.41
N GLU A 144 4.53 -3.80 -2.28
CA GLU A 144 5.51 -3.07 -3.07
C GLU A 144 6.76 -2.83 -2.23
N TYR A 145 7.91 -2.99 -2.87
CA TYR A 145 9.22 -2.66 -2.31
C TYR A 145 10.02 -1.85 -3.32
N SER A 146 10.74 -0.84 -2.84
CA SER A 146 11.59 -0.03 -3.68
C SER A 146 12.85 0.42 -2.97
N THR A 147 13.92 0.51 -3.76
CA THR A 147 15.17 1.21 -3.48
C THR A 147 15.39 2.23 -4.60
N PRO A 148 16.46 3.05 -4.57
CA PRO A 148 16.79 3.92 -5.68
C PRO A 148 16.95 3.18 -7.02
N ASP A 149 17.46 1.94 -6.99
CA ASP A 149 17.84 1.18 -8.19
C ASP A 149 16.80 0.13 -8.62
N THR A 150 15.89 -0.23 -7.72
CA THR A 150 14.98 -1.37 -7.91
C THR A 150 13.56 -1.07 -7.43
N TYR A 151 12.62 -1.71 -8.11
CA TYR A 151 11.21 -1.71 -7.72
C TYR A 151 10.62 -3.09 -7.98
N SER A 152 9.87 -3.59 -6.99
CA SER A 152 9.09 -4.81 -7.11
C SER A 152 7.68 -4.62 -6.56
N ALA A 153 6.73 -5.33 -7.16
CA ALA A 153 5.36 -5.45 -6.67
C ALA A 153 4.95 -6.92 -6.75
N LYS A 154 4.42 -7.45 -5.65
CA LYS A 154 4.05 -8.86 -5.51
C LYS A 154 2.66 -8.95 -4.88
N SER A 155 1.84 -9.83 -5.42
CA SER A 155 0.45 -9.97 -4.98
C SER A 155 0.18 -11.40 -4.53
N TYR A 156 -0.66 -11.51 -3.51
CA TYR A 156 -0.98 -12.77 -2.85
C TYR A 156 -2.47 -12.80 -2.52
N TRP A 157 -3.22 -13.62 -3.26
CA TRP A 157 -4.63 -13.87 -3.00
C TRP A 157 -4.77 -14.83 -1.81
N GLU A 158 -5.55 -14.41 -0.82
CA GLU A 158 -5.88 -15.12 0.43
C GLU A 158 -4.74 -15.99 0.99
N PRO A 159 -3.63 -15.40 1.49
CA PRO A 159 -2.53 -16.17 2.06
C PRO A 159 -2.94 -17.07 3.23
N GLU A 160 -4.04 -16.74 3.93
CA GLU A 160 -4.58 -17.55 5.02
C GLU A 160 -5.17 -18.89 4.57
N GLU A 161 -5.59 -18.99 3.31
CA GLU A 161 -6.12 -20.22 2.71
C GLU A 161 -5.02 -21.10 2.10
N GLN A 162 -3.78 -20.59 2.03
CA GLN A 162 -2.66 -21.31 1.43
C GLN A 162 -1.94 -22.17 2.48
N LYS A 163 -1.78 -23.46 2.18
CA LYS A 163 -1.07 -24.41 3.04
C LYS A 163 0.45 -24.41 2.84
N SER A 164 0.95 -23.67 1.85
CA SER A 164 2.37 -23.55 1.57
C SER A 164 3.10 -22.75 2.66
N LEU A 165 4.41 -22.95 2.80
CA LEU A 165 5.23 -22.24 3.78
C LEU A 165 5.19 -20.72 3.53
N GLU A 166 5.16 -20.32 2.26
CA GLU A 166 5.06 -18.93 1.82
C GLU A 166 3.73 -18.30 2.25
N GLY A 167 2.62 -19.02 2.06
CA GLY A 167 1.29 -18.59 2.50
C GLY A 167 1.23 -18.33 4.01
N VAL A 168 1.74 -19.30 4.79
CA VAL A 168 1.85 -19.19 6.25
C VAL A 168 2.72 -18.00 6.65
N ALA A 169 3.87 -17.80 6.02
CA ALA A 169 4.78 -16.69 6.33
C ALA A 169 4.13 -15.32 6.06
N ILE A 170 3.47 -15.15 4.90
CA ILE A 170 2.77 -13.92 4.53
C ILE A 170 1.60 -13.65 5.48
N ASN A 171 0.80 -14.67 5.80
CA ASN A 171 -0.33 -14.52 6.71
C ASN A 171 0.14 -14.12 8.12
N GLN A 172 1.18 -14.77 8.65
CA GLN A 172 1.75 -14.42 9.94
C GLN A 172 2.29 -12.99 9.97
N PHE A 173 3.03 -12.59 8.93
CA PHE A 173 3.50 -11.21 8.79
C PHE A 173 2.32 -10.23 8.79
N TYR A 174 1.30 -10.48 7.98
CA TYR A 174 0.15 -9.57 7.88
C TYR A 174 -0.67 -9.52 9.19
N THR A 175 -0.74 -10.63 9.92
CA THR A 175 -1.38 -10.69 11.24
C THR A 175 -0.62 -9.85 12.27
N GLN A 176 0.70 -9.93 12.28
CA GLN A 176 1.54 -9.06 13.13
C GLN A 176 1.44 -7.60 12.71
N LEU A 177 1.44 -7.29 11.41
CA LEU A 177 1.23 -5.94 10.89
C LEU A 177 -0.08 -5.34 11.40
N LYS A 178 -1.19 -6.09 11.30
CA LYS A 178 -2.51 -5.69 11.83
C LYS A 178 -2.44 -5.38 13.32
N PHE A 179 -1.76 -6.23 14.09
CA PHE A 179 -1.65 -6.11 15.53
C PHE A 179 -0.78 -4.91 15.96
N ILE A 180 0.45 -4.83 15.45
CA ILE A 180 1.42 -3.76 15.77
C ILE A 180 0.81 -2.39 15.46
N LEU A 181 0.14 -2.26 14.31
CA LEU A 181 -0.41 -0.99 13.86
C LEU A 181 -1.87 -0.76 14.27
N ASP A 182 -2.49 -1.67 15.02
CA ASP A 182 -3.89 -1.58 15.43
C ASP A 182 -4.86 -1.22 14.27
N LEU A 183 -4.63 -1.87 13.12
CA LEU A 183 -5.24 -1.49 11.84
C LEU A 183 -6.78 -1.56 11.90
N GLN A 184 -7.31 -2.59 12.56
CA GLN A 184 -8.75 -2.79 12.69
C GLN A 184 -9.43 -1.66 13.48
N LYS A 185 -8.83 -1.25 14.61
CA LYS A 185 -9.38 -0.13 15.41
C LYS A 185 -9.31 1.16 14.63
N LYS A 186 -8.16 1.47 14.00
CA LYS A 186 -7.99 2.69 13.20
C LYS A 186 -9.00 2.77 12.04
N TYR A 187 -9.26 1.65 11.36
CA TYR A 187 -10.26 1.62 10.28
C TYR A 187 -11.70 1.72 10.81
N LYS A 188 -12.00 1.07 11.94
CA LYS A 188 -13.31 1.20 12.62
C LYS A 188 -13.58 2.65 13.01
N THR A 189 -12.60 3.33 13.61
CA THR A 189 -12.66 4.76 13.95
C THR A 189 -12.90 5.61 12.71
N PHE A 190 -12.10 5.42 11.66
CA PHE A 190 -12.30 6.10 10.37
C PHE A 190 -13.74 5.95 9.85
N LYS A 191 -14.28 4.72 9.81
CA LYS A 191 -15.67 4.48 9.37
C LYS A 191 -16.71 5.17 10.26
N SER A 192 -16.49 5.17 11.58
CA SER A 192 -17.39 5.81 12.54
C SER A 192 -17.44 7.33 12.41
N GLU A 193 -16.44 7.95 11.77
CA GLU A 193 -16.34 9.39 11.56
C GLU A 193 -16.78 9.84 10.15
N LEU A 194 -17.11 8.90 9.26
CA LEU A 194 -17.62 9.25 7.94
C LEU A 194 -18.91 10.09 8.04
N PRO A 195 -19.17 11.01 7.11
CA PRO A 195 -20.46 11.70 7.07
C PRO A 195 -21.59 10.73 6.74
N PHE A 196 -22.83 11.21 6.76
CA PHE A 196 -23.97 10.41 6.30
C PHE A 196 -23.86 10.13 4.80
N GLY A 197 -24.29 8.94 4.39
CA GLY A 197 -24.23 8.53 3.00
C GLY A 197 -24.14 7.02 2.81
N LYS A 198 -23.98 6.64 1.54
CA LYS A 198 -23.72 5.26 1.11
C LYS A 198 -22.27 5.14 0.69
N TYR A 199 -21.66 4.03 1.07
CA TYR A 199 -20.25 3.76 0.90
C TYR A 199 -20.04 2.33 0.41
N THR A 200 -18.93 2.09 -0.28
CA THR A 200 -18.49 0.76 -0.68
C THR A 200 -16.99 0.60 -0.48
N ILE A 201 -16.59 -0.62 -0.13
CA ILE A 201 -15.21 -1.06 -0.10
C ILE A 201 -15.15 -2.55 -0.40
N GLY A 202 -14.44 -2.94 -1.47
CA GLY A 202 -14.53 -4.30 -2.01
C GLY A 202 -15.98 -4.66 -2.36
N MET A 203 -16.44 -5.83 -1.92
CA MET A 203 -17.85 -6.26 -2.09
C MET A 203 -18.79 -5.75 -0.99
N VAL A 204 -18.28 -4.98 -0.01
CA VAL A 204 -19.08 -4.54 1.15
C VAL A 204 -19.71 -3.18 0.89
N ASN A 205 -21.03 -3.11 1.02
CA ASN A 205 -21.79 -1.85 0.99
C ASN A 205 -22.18 -1.42 2.41
N MET A 206 -22.04 -0.12 2.70
CA MET A 206 -22.37 0.45 4.01
C MET A 206 -23.23 1.70 3.84
N THR A 207 -24.31 1.80 4.61
CA THR A 207 -25.13 3.03 4.68
C THR A 207 -25.06 3.62 6.07
N LYS A 208 -24.64 4.88 6.18
CA LYS A 208 -24.65 5.64 7.43
C LYS A 208 -25.85 6.57 7.46
N TYR A 209 -26.80 6.26 8.33
CA TYR A 209 -28.02 7.04 8.54
C TYR A 209 -27.76 8.23 9.48
N GLY A 210 -28.43 9.34 9.23
CA GLY A 210 -28.53 10.43 10.19
C GLY A 210 -29.54 10.11 11.28
N ASN A 211 -29.32 10.61 12.49
CA ASN A 211 -30.37 10.69 13.50
C ASN A 211 -31.44 11.66 13.00
N ARG A 212 -32.43 11.18 12.26
CA ARG A 212 -33.74 11.83 12.32
C ARG A 212 -34.27 11.49 13.70
N MET A 213 -34.16 12.42 14.64
CA MET A 213 -35.06 12.40 15.78
C MET A 213 -36.47 12.22 15.22
N ARG A 214 -37.13 11.13 15.57
CA ARG A 214 -38.58 11.00 15.42
C ARG A 214 -39.23 11.95 16.42
N ALA A 215 -39.09 13.25 16.16
CA ALA A 215 -40.01 14.25 16.68
C ALA A 215 -41.21 14.27 15.73
N LYS A 216 -42.08 13.28 15.86
CA LYS A 216 -43.50 13.50 15.61
C LYS A 216 -44.19 13.26 16.93
N GLY A 217 -44.38 14.37 17.65
CA GLY A 217 -45.45 14.48 18.62
C GLY A 217 -46.75 14.02 17.96
N GLY A 218 -47.44 13.15 18.67
CA GLY A 218 -48.76 12.64 18.33
C GLY A 218 -49.43 12.28 19.65
N THR A 219 -49.85 13.30 20.39
CA THR A 219 -50.93 13.19 21.37
C THR A 219 -52.19 12.71 20.66
N SER A 220 -52.76 11.60 21.14
CA SER A 220 -54.17 11.20 21.13
C SER A 220 -54.19 9.86 21.88
N LEU A 221 -54.53 9.74 23.17
CA LEU A 221 -55.85 9.95 23.77
C LEU A 221 -56.96 9.74 22.74
N PHE A 222 -57.48 8.51 22.66
CA PHE A 222 -58.91 8.21 22.67
C PHE A 222 -59.09 6.69 22.88
N ASN A 223 -59.69 6.37 24.04
CA ASN A 223 -60.34 5.15 24.53
C ASN A 223 -59.56 3.83 24.57
#